data_AF-A0A9P6AT12-F1
#
_entry.id   AF-A0A9P6AT12-F1
#
_cell.length_a   1.000
_cell.length_b   1.000
_cell.length_c   1.000
_cell.angle_alpha   90.00
_cell.angle_beta   90.00
_cell.angle_gamma   90.00
#
_symmetry.space_group_name_H-M   'P 1'
#
loop_
_entity.id
_entity.type
_entity.pdbx_description
1 polymer ?
#
loop_
_entity_poly.entity_id
_entity_poly.type
_entity_poly.pdbx_seq_one_letter_code
_entity_poly.pdbx_strand_id
1 'polypeptide(L)'
;MQKRDEEVRASRRQSLDDARVRIDTQLEVLNRIAATIQSAHQELQQRRSRTINAKAPIDVLPPEILGDILTYAVAQAEHTRLAALKVAQVSSQWRRVALQLSSLWSKIVIHERLPMIATRDHDAFISEWVRRSGDAPLDLMIQAQYLGLLKKLEISASRIRSLTIIDWKKRNVSYPDHPDYVKNMALPSLETLRLLDRHFFGSGVEGLETCNLPKLHTLVTVGPCIVFLPVLLKAHETLRLRGYESSFQFEQDPGSVSNGDLEMKTLVRLETFHCTPEMCVTSTTIPRAWRYSETSLLGLYKDAPFWRN
;
A
#
# COMPACT_ATOMS: atom_id res chain seq x y z
N MET A 1 55.32 52.77 -34.96
CA MET A 1 55.20 51.37 -34.47
C MET A 1 53.88 51.15 -33.73
N GLN A 2 53.55 51.96 -32.71
CA GLN A 2 52.30 51.87 -31.93
C GLN A 2 51.00 51.76 -32.75
N LYS A 3 50.82 52.60 -33.77
CA LYS A 3 49.63 52.58 -34.63
C LYS A 3 49.40 51.23 -35.33
N ARG A 4 50.47 50.56 -35.77
CA ARG A 4 50.39 49.26 -36.45
C ARG A 4 49.97 48.15 -35.49
N ASP A 5 50.43 48.21 -34.25
CA ASP A 5 50.03 47.24 -33.21
C ASP A 5 48.56 47.43 -32.79
N GLU A 6 48.07 48.67 -32.76
CA GLU A 6 46.66 48.97 -32.51
C GLU A 6 45.75 48.46 -33.64
N GLU A 7 46.14 48.66 -34.90
CA GLU A 7 45.41 48.13 -36.06
C GLU A 7 45.34 46.60 -36.05
N VAL A 8 46.46 45.92 -35.73
CA VAL A 8 46.49 44.45 -35.60
C VAL A 8 45.59 43.97 -34.45
N ARG A 9 45.60 44.67 -33.31
CA ARG A 9 44.73 44.34 -32.18
C ARG A 9 43.25 44.55 -32.51
N ALA A 10 42.90 45.63 -33.20
CA ALA A 10 41.53 45.91 -33.63
C ALA A 10 41.04 44.85 -34.63
N SER A 11 41.85 44.51 -35.63
CA SER A 11 41.54 43.47 -36.60
C SER A 11 41.34 42.10 -35.93
N ARG A 12 42.18 41.76 -34.94
CA ARG A 12 42.04 40.52 -34.17
C ARG A 12 40.75 40.49 -33.34
N ARG A 13 40.35 41.61 -32.73
CA ARG A 13 39.09 41.71 -31.97
C ARG A 13 37.89 41.51 -32.89
N GLN A 14 37.87 42.21 -34.03
CA GLN A 14 36.81 42.07 -35.02
C GLN A 14 36.69 40.62 -35.53
N SER A 15 37.82 39.97 -35.84
CA SER A 15 37.83 38.56 -36.26
C SER A 15 37.30 37.61 -35.19
N LEU A 16 37.55 37.87 -33.90
CA LEU A 16 37.01 37.07 -32.80
C LEU A 16 35.51 37.29 -32.59
N ASP A 17 35.04 38.52 -32.74
CA ASP A 17 33.62 38.84 -32.64
C ASP A 17 32.84 38.22 -33.81
N ASP A 18 33.37 38.29 -35.03
CA ASP A 18 32.79 37.62 -36.21
C ASP A 18 32.73 36.09 -36.01
N ALA A 19 33.78 35.49 -35.41
CA ALA A 19 33.79 34.06 -35.11
C ALA A 19 32.75 33.67 -34.05
N ARG A 20 32.54 34.52 -33.02
CA ARG A 20 31.50 34.31 -32.00
C ARG A 20 30.11 34.35 -32.61
N VAL A 21 29.80 35.36 -33.42
CA VAL A 21 28.52 35.47 -34.12
C VAL A 21 28.26 34.25 -35.01
N ARG A 22 29.29 33.74 -35.69
CA ARG A 22 29.18 32.50 -36.48
C ARG A 22 28.90 31.27 -35.62
N ILE A 23 29.51 31.13 -34.45
CA ILE A 23 29.25 30.02 -33.53
C ILE A 23 27.82 30.11 -32.97
N ASP A 24 27.40 31.30 -32.54
CA ASP A 24 26.06 31.50 -31.97
C ASP A 24 24.97 31.19 -33.00
N THR A 25 25.14 31.66 -34.24
CA THR A 25 24.23 31.33 -35.33
C THR A 25 24.19 29.84 -35.64
N GLN A 26 25.33 29.14 -35.60
CA GLN A 26 25.37 27.68 -35.75
C GLN A 26 24.68 26.95 -34.59
N LEU A 27 24.85 27.40 -33.34
CA LEU A 27 24.18 26.84 -32.17
C LEU A 27 22.66 27.01 -32.27
N GLU A 28 22.18 28.18 -32.71
CA GLU A 28 20.76 28.40 -32.96
C GLU A 28 20.20 27.44 -34.02
N VAL A 29 20.93 27.25 -35.12
CA VAL A 29 20.53 26.30 -36.19
C VAL A 29 20.48 24.87 -35.65
N LEU A 30 21.50 24.43 -34.90
CA LEU A 30 21.52 23.10 -34.29
C LEU A 30 20.38 22.90 -33.30
N ASN A 31 20.08 23.90 -32.47
CA ASN A 31 18.96 23.84 -31.53
C ASN A 31 17.60 23.73 -32.25
N ARG A 32 17.42 24.43 -33.37
CA ARG A 32 16.21 24.29 -34.22
C ARG A 32 16.10 22.89 -34.83
N ILE A 33 17.21 22.34 -35.31
CA ILE A 33 17.25 20.96 -35.84
C ILE A 33 16.92 19.95 -34.73
N ALA A 34 17.53 20.09 -33.55
CA ALA A 34 17.27 19.23 -32.40
C ALA A 34 15.80 19.27 -31.97
N ALA A 35 15.20 20.47 -31.91
CA ALA A 35 13.78 20.62 -31.62
C ALA A 35 12.88 19.95 -32.69
N THR A 36 13.26 20.05 -33.96
CA THR A 36 12.53 19.41 -35.07
C THR A 36 12.60 17.88 -34.97
N ILE A 37 13.79 17.32 -34.70
CA ILE A 37 13.98 15.88 -34.50
C ILE A 37 13.20 15.39 -33.28
N GLN A 38 13.22 16.14 -32.18
CA GLN A 38 12.48 15.79 -30.97
C GLN A 38 10.96 15.76 -31.22
N SER A 39 10.43 16.75 -31.94
CA SER A 39 9.02 16.79 -32.36
C SER A 39 8.66 15.62 -33.26
N ALA A 40 9.45 15.35 -34.30
CA ALA A 40 9.25 14.21 -35.20
C ALA A 40 9.33 12.86 -34.47
N HIS A 41 10.24 12.73 -33.49
CA HIS A 41 10.35 11.53 -32.67
C HIS A 41 9.10 11.32 -31.80
N GLN A 42 8.61 12.38 -31.15
CA GLN A 42 7.37 12.33 -30.38
C GLN A 42 6.17 11.95 -31.26
N GLU A 43 6.07 12.51 -32.47
CA GLU A 43 5.01 12.17 -33.42
C GLU A 43 5.08 10.70 -33.85
N LEU A 44 6.28 10.19 -34.20
CA LEU A 44 6.47 8.79 -34.56
C LEU A 44 6.15 7.84 -33.41
N GLN A 45 6.55 8.18 -32.18
CA GLN A 45 6.17 7.41 -30.99
C GLN A 45 4.66 7.38 -30.81
N GLN A 46 3.97 8.52 -30.96
CA GLN A 46 2.50 8.57 -30.88
C GLN A 46 1.83 7.72 -31.97
N ARG A 47 2.29 7.81 -33.22
CA ARG A 47 1.78 6.99 -34.34
C ARG A 47 2.00 5.50 -34.11
N ARG A 48 3.19 5.11 -33.63
CA ARG A 48 3.52 3.73 -33.29
C ARG A 48 2.60 3.22 -32.17
N SER A 49 2.44 3.96 -31.08
CA SER A 49 1.56 3.59 -29.98
C SER A 49 0.10 3.45 -30.42
N ARG A 50 -0.40 4.36 -31.28
CA ARG A 50 -1.75 4.23 -31.87
C ARG A 50 -1.90 2.97 -32.70
N THR A 51 -0.90 2.63 -33.52
CA THR A 51 -0.95 1.44 -34.40
C THR A 51 -0.86 0.14 -33.59
N ILE A 52 0.00 0.10 -32.58
CA ILE A 52 0.11 -1.06 -31.67
C ILE A 52 -1.19 -1.25 -30.90
N ASN A 53 -1.74 -0.17 -30.33
CA ASN A 53 -2.98 -0.25 -29.56
C ASN A 53 -4.18 -0.64 -30.44
N ALA A 54 -4.30 -0.09 -31.65
CA ALA A 54 -5.37 -0.45 -32.59
C ALA A 54 -5.29 -1.91 -33.08
N LYS A 55 -4.12 -2.53 -32.98
CA LYS A 55 -3.92 -3.96 -33.30
C LYS A 55 -3.87 -4.83 -32.05
N ALA A 56 -3.98 -4.24 -30.86
CA ALA A 56 -3.96 -5.01 -29.64
C ALA A 56 -5.26 -5.84 -29.58
N PRO A 57 -5.18 -7.13 -29.28
CA PRO A 57 -6.36 -8.01 -29.21
C PRO A 57 -7.36 -7.58 -28.12
N ILE A 58 -6.98 -6.61 -27.28
CA ILE A 58 -7.80 -6.11 -26.18
C ILE A 58 -9.05 -5.37 -26.64
N ASP A 59 -9.00 -4.72 -27.81
CA ASP A 59 -10.16 -3.99 -28.35
C ASP A 59 -11.30 -4.94 -28.76
N VAL A 60 -10.98 -6.23 -28.95
CA VAL A 60 -11.93 -7.29 -29.32
C VAL A 60 -12.44 -8.05 -28.09
N LEU A 61 -11.85 -7.83 -26.90
CA LEU A 61 -12.28 -8.53 -25.70
C LEU A 61 -13.66 -8.04 -25.24
N PRO A 62 -14.62 -8.95 -24.99
CA PRO A 62 -15.84 -8.60 -24.30
C PRO A 62 -15.54 -7.93 -22.95
N PRO A 63 -16.35 -6.94 -22.55
CA PRO A 63 -16.11 -6.19 -21.32
C PRO A 63 -16.07 -7.08 -20.06
N GLU A 64 -16.76 -8.22 -20.07
CA GLU A 64 -16.78 -9.21 -19.00
C GLU A 64 -15.39 -9.87 -18.84
N ILE A 65 -14.82 -10.35 -19.95
CA ILE A 65 -13.48 -10.97 -19.97
C ILE A 65 -12.42 -9.95 -19.57
N LEU A 66 -12.54 -8.72 -20.07
CA LEU A 66 -11.66 -7.64 -19.65
C LEU A 66 -11.80 -7.39 -18.14
N GLY A 67 -13.02 -7.40 -17.61
CA GLY A 67 -13.26 -7.22 -16.17
C GLY A 67 -12.63 -8.30 -15.30
N ASP A 68 -12.66 -9.55 -15.72
CA ASP A 68 -12.00 -10.66 -15.04
C ASP A 68 -10.47 -10.49 -15.04
N ILE A 69 -9.90 -10.11 -16.19
CA ILE A 69 -8.47 -9.80 -16.32
C ILE A 69 -8.08 -8.66 -15.36
N LEU A 70 -8.87 -7.58 -15.33
CA LEU A 70 -8.62 -6.44 -14.44
C LEU A 70 -8.69 -6.83 -12.97
N THR A 71 -9.68 -7.63 -12.60
CA THR A 71 -9.88 -8.12 -11.23
C THR A 71 -8.68 -8.97 -10.80
N TYR A 72 -8.25 -9.90 -11.65
CA TYR A 72 -7.08 -10.72 -11.41
C TYR A 72 -5.79 -9.88 -11.30
N ALA A 73 -5.57 -8.94 -12.23
CA ALA A 73 -4.39 -8.08 -12.24
C ALA A 73 -4.29 -7.21 -10.98
N VAL A 74 -5.41 -6.64 -10.52
CA VAL A 74 -5.46 -5.85 -9.29
C VAL A 74 -5.25 -6.72 -8.05
N ALA A 75 -5.81 -7.94 -8.02
CA ALA A 75 -5.61 -8.88 -6.93
C ALA A 75 -4.13 -9.27 -6.78
N GLN A 76 -3.44 -9.58 -7.88
CA GLN A 76 -2.00 -9.94 -7.88
C GLN A 76 -1.08 -8.78 -7.51
N ALA A 77 -1.53 -7.54 -7.70
CA ALA A 77 -0.77 -6.34 -7.39
C ALA A 77 -0.84 -5.97 -5.89
N GLU A 78 -0.73 -6.97 -5.00
CA GLU A 78 -1.21 -7.04 -3.59
C GLU A 78 -0.87 -5.85 -2.67
N HIS A 79 0.01 -4.95 -3.09
CA HIS A 79 0.51 -3.83 -2.28
C HIS A 79 0.39 -2.46 -2.97
N THR A 80 -0.20 -2.38 -4.16
CA THR A 80 -0.42 -1.10 -4.83
C THR A 80 -1.84 -0.60 -4.63
N ARG A 81 -2.00 0.38 -3.73
CA ARG A 81 -3.24 1.16 -3.56
C ARG A 81 -3.80 1.71 -4.87
N LEU A 82 -2.87 2.01 -5.77
CA LEU A 82 -3.13 2.59 -7.07
C LEU A 82 -3.30 1.52 -8.14
N ALA A 83 -3.37 0.23 -7.82
CA ALA A 83 -3.50 -0.83 -8.83
C ALA A 83 -4.75 -0.60 -9.69
N ALA A 84 -5.91 -0.38 -9.05
CA ALA A 84 -7.16 -0.04 -9.74
C ALA A 84 -7.03 1.24 -10.61
N LEU A 85 -6.34 2.27 -10.10
CA LEU A 85 -6.09 3.49 -10.89
C LEU A 85 -5.15 3.25 -12.07
N LYS A 86 -4.07 2.49 -11.87
CA LYS A 86 -3.08 2.17 -12.90
C LYS A 86 -3.73 1.44 -14.04
N VAL A 87 -4.58 0.44 -13.76
CA VAL A 87 -5.32 -0.26 -14.80
C VAL A 87 -6.33 0.66 -15.49
N ALA A 88 -7.02 1.53 -14.75
CA ALA A 88 -7.93 2.52 -15.33
C ALA A 88 -7.24 3.63 -16.14
N GLN A 89 -5.90 3.70 -16.12
CA GLN A 89 -5.10 4.67 -16.88
C GLN A 89 -4.57 4.09 -18.21
N VAL A 90 -4.66 2.78 -18.44
CA VAL A 90 -4.08 2.12 -19.62
C VAL A 90 -4.74 2.57 -20.93
N SER A 91 -6.06 2.48 -21.01
CA SER A 91 -6.84 2.91 -22.18
C SER A 91 -8.23 3.41 -21.79
N SER A 92 -8.94 4.05 -22.72
CA SER A 92 -10.32 4.50 -22.48
C SER A 92 -11.29 3.33 -22.24
N GLN A 93 -11.08 2.18 -22.91
CA GLN A 93 -11.88 0.97 -22.70
C GLN A 93 -11.61 0.35 -21.32
N TRP A 94 -10.34 0.21 -20.93
CA TRP A 94 -9.96 -0.28 -19.59
C TRP A 94 -10.54 0.61 -18.51
N ARG A 95 -10.45 1.92 -18.68
CA ARG A 95 -11.06 2.89 -17.76
C ARG A 95 -12.56 2.69 -17.62
N ARG A 96 -13.27 2.57 -18.74
CA ARG A 96 -14.72 2.40 -18.75
C ARG A 96 -15.13 1.15 -17.98
N VAL A 97 -14.50 0.01 -18.28
CA VAL A 97 -14.77 -1.26 -17.60
C VAL A 97 -14.37 -1.19 -16.13
N ALA A 98 -13.18 -0.68 -15.80
CA ALA A 98 -12.71 -0.56 -14.42
C ALA A 98 -13.63 0.30 -13.55
N LEU A 99 -14.18 1.39 -14.10
CA LEU A 99 -15.11 2.27 -13.39
C LEU A 99 -16.48 1.63 -13.14
N GLN A 100 -16.87 0.61 -13.92
CA GLN A 100 -18.11 -0.14 -13.73
C GLN A 100 -17.96 -1.30 -12.74
N LEU A 101 -16.73 -1.74 -12.47
CA LEU A 101 -16.44 -2.85 -11.56
C LEU A 101 -16.24 -2.36 -10.13
N SER A 102 -17.31 -2.35 -9.36
CA SER A 102 -17.31 -1.94 -7.94
C SER A 102 -16.28 -2.71 -7.10
N SER A 103 -16.11 -4.01 -7.35
CA SER A 103 -15.17 -4.89 -6.66
C SER A 103 -13.70 -4.46 -6.78
N LEU A 104 -13.31 -3.76 -7.86
CA LEU A 104 -11.94 -3.23 -8.00
C LEU A 104 -11.63 -2.12 -6.99
N TRP A 105 -12.66 -1.45 -6.48
CA TRP A 105 -12.55 -0.32 -5.56
C TRP A 105 -12.82 -0.73 -4.10
N SER A 106 -13.18 -1.99 -3.86
CA SER A 106 -13.50 -2.54 -2.54
C SER A 106 -12.31 -2.62 -1.59
N LYS A 107 -11.08 -2.71 -2.10
CA LYS A 107 -9.87 -2.81 -1.29
C LYS A 107 -9.25 -1.43 -1.09
N ILE A 108 -9.31 -0.90 0.14
CA ILE A 108 -8.79 0.43 0.49
C ILE A 108 -7.58 0.25 1.41
N VAL A 109 -6.45 0.81 1.01
CA VAL A 109 -5.18 0.68 1.75
C VAL A 109 -4.66 2.08 2.13
N ILE A 110 -4.50 2.36 3.43
CA ILE A 110 -4.14 3.67 4.03
C ILE A 110 -2.90 3.48 4.95
N HIS A 111 -1.79 4.18 4.67
CA HIS A 111 -0.42 3.92 5.17
C HIS A 111 0.55 5.03 4.72
N GLU A 112 1.65 5.19 5.44
CA GLU A 112 2.61 6.31 5.49
C GLU A 112 3.31 6.65 4.18
N ARG A 113 3.49 5.67 3.29
CA ARG A 113 4.11 5.90 1.97
C ARG A 113 3.20 6.63 0.98
N LEU A 114 2.50 7.68 1.40
CA LEU A 114 1.90 8.66 0.50
C LEU A 114 2.78 9.92 0.51
N PRO A 115 3.97 9.90 -0.12
CA PRO A 115 4.87 11.04 -0.13
C PRO A 115 4.34 12.25 -0.91
N MET A 116 3.16 12.17 -1.51
CA MET A 116 2.66 13.17 -2.47
C MET A 116 1.25 13.70 -2.21
N ILE A 117 0.55 13.18 -1.20
CA ILE A 117 -0.84 13.58 -0.93
C ILE A 117 -0.82 14.27 0.42
N ALA A 118 -0.95 15.60 0.44
CA ALA A 118 -1.12 16.35 1.67
C ALA A 118 -2.30 15.74 2.45
N THR A 119 -2.22 15.74 3.78
CA THR A 119 -3.21 15.10 4.67
C THR A 119 -4.67 15.44 4.35
N ARG A 120 -4.94 16.60 3.72
CA ARG A 120 -6.26 17.06 3.28
C ARG A 120 -6.89 16.22 2.16
N ASP A 121 -6.10 15.50 1.38
CA ASP A 121 -6.59 14.76 0.20
C ASP A 121 -6.95 13.30 0.51
N HIS A 122 -6.63 12.78 1.71
CA HIS A 122 -7.04 11.42 2.11
C HIS A 122 -8.56 11.28 2.17
N ASP A 123 -9.27 12.32 2.60
CA ASP A 123 -10.73 12.29 2.73
C ASP A 123 -11.42 12.18 1.37
N ALA A 124 -10.99 13.01 0.42
CA ALA A 124 -11.51 12.98 -0.95
C ALA A 124 -11.20 11.63 -1.62
N PHE A 125 -9.98 11.11 -1.40
CA PHE A 125 -9.58 9.79 -1.89
C PHE A 125 -10.45 8.68 -1.31
N ILE A 126 -10.63 8.62 0.01
CA ILE A 126 -11.42 7.58 0.66
C ILE A 126 -12.89 7.68 0.21
N SER A 127 -13.45 8.88 0.19
CA SER A 127 -14.82 9.12 -0.23
C SER A 127 -15.06 8.65 -1.67
N GLU A 128 -14.12 8.92 -2.58
CA GLU A 128 -14.22 8.47 -3.96
C GLU A 128 -14.10 6.94 -4.09
N TRP A 129 -13.25 6.28 -3.30
CA TRP A 129 -13.15 4.81 -3.30
C TRP A 129 -14.42 4.15 -2.75
N VAL A 130 -14.95 4.69 -1.66
CA VAL A 130 -16.22 4.25 -1.06
C VAL A 130 -17.37 4.44 -2.04
N ARG A 131 -17.40 5.58 -2.75
CA ARG A 131 -18.41 5.87 -3.78
C ARG A 131 -18.32 4.89 -4.96
N ARG A 132 -17.12 4.61 -5.47
CA ARG A 132 -16.90 3.71 -6.61
C ARG A 132 -17.15 2.24 -6.28
N SER A 133 -16.92 1.84 -5.04
CA SER A 133 -17.20 0.48 -4.58
C SER A 133 -18.70 0.19 -4.45
N GLY A 134 -19.59 1.19 -4.58
CA GLY A 134 -21.04 0.98 -4.60
C GLY A 134 -21.52 0.24 -3.35
N ASP A 135 -22.14 -0.93 -3.53
CA ASP A 135 -22.58 -1.81 -2.43
C ASP A 135 -21.63 -2.98 -2.16
N ALA A 136 -20.49 -3.06 -2.86
CA ALA A 136 -19.56 -4.15 -2.69
C ALA A 136 -18.96 -4.16 -1.26
N PRO A 137 -18.69 -5.34 -0.68
CA PRO A 137 -18.01 -5.45 0.61
C PRO A 137 -16.64 -4.76 0.57
N LEU A 138 -16.27 -4.11 1.66
CA LEU A 138 -15.03 -3.36 1.79
C LEU A 138 -13.97 -4.15 2.56
N ASP A 139 -12.76 -4.18 2.01
CA ASP A 139 -11.57 -4.71 2.67
C ASP A 139 -10.61 -3.55 2.94
N LEU A 140 -10.46 -3.20 4.21
CA LEU A 140 -9.65 -2.07 4.66
C LEU A 140 -8.32 -2.55 5.22
N MET A 141 -7.25 -1.86 4.85
CA MET A 141 -5.91 -2.03 5.43
C MET A 141 -5.41 -0.65 5.84
N ILE A 142 -5.42 -0.35 7.13
CA ILE A 142 -5.15 0.97 7.67
C ILE A 142 -4.00 0.94 8.65
N GLN A 143 -3.09 1.91 8.54
CA GLN A 143 -2.08 2.13 9.57
C GLN A 143 -2.68 2.83 10.78
N ALA A 144 -2.16 2.48 11.94
CA ALA A 144 -2.60 2.91 13.27
C ALA A 144 -2.80 4.44 13.38
N GLN A 145 -1.85 5.26 12.89
CA GLN A 145 -2.01 6.72 12.92
C GLN A 145 -3.20 7.28 12.12
N TYR A 146 -3.77 6.50 11.21
CA TYR A 146 -4.88 6.93 10.36
C TYR A 146 -6.23 6.39 10.87
N LEU A 147 -6.27 5.72 12.03
CA LEU A 147 -7.53 5.19 12.58
C LEU A 147 -8.62 6.26 12.75
N GLY A 148 -8.25 7.53 12.97
CA GLY A 148 -9.20 8.65 12.98
C GLY A 148 -10.00 8.80 11.67
N LEU A 149 -9.52 8.27 10.54
CA LEU A 149 -10.24 8.23 9.27
C LEU A 149 -11.36 7.18 9.25
N LEU A 150 -11.32 6.16 10.12
CA LEU A 150 -12.40 5.17 10.23
C LEU A 150 -13.72 5.81 10.66
N LYS A 151 -13.68 6.88 11.48
CA LYS A 151 -14.89 7.66 11.83
C LYS A 151 -15.60 8.21 10.60
N LYS A 152 -14.86 8.54 9.53
CA LYS A 152 -15.44 9.02 8.26
C LYS A 152 -16.03 7.89 7.42
N LEU A 153 -15.57 6.66 7.66
CA LEU A 153 -16.11 5.44 7.05
C LEU A 153 -17.33 4.89 7.81
N GLU A 154 -17.78 5.56 8.86
CA GLU A 154 -18.93 5.12 9.67
C GLU A 154 -20.19 4.91 8.82
N ILE A 155 -20.42 5.78 7.83
CA ILE A 155 -21.54 5.65 6.86
C ILE A 155 -21.47 4.30 6.10
N SER A 156 -20.27 3.77 5.89
CA SER A 156 -20.03 2.50 5.19
C SER A 156 -19.61 1.38 6.13
N ALA A 157 -19.76 1.54 7.44
CA ALA A 157 -19.30 0.56 8.42
C ALA A 157 -19.99 -0.81 8.24
N SER A 158 -21.26 -0.81 7.82
CA SER A 158 -22.01 -2.02 7.49
C SER A 158 -21.49 -2.80 6.28
N ARG A 159 -20.59 -2.21 5.49
CA ARG A 159 -19.97 -2.85 4.33
C ARG A 159 -18.56 -3.35 4.62
N ILE A 160 -17.94 -2.96 5.74
CA ILE A 160 -16.58 -3.37 6.09
C ILE A 160 -16.60 -4.85 6.48
N ARG A 161 -16.04 -5.68 5.61
CA ARG A 161 -15.95 -7.13 5.76
C ARG A 161 -14.61 -7.55 6.36
N SER A 162 -13.53 -6.93 5.90
CA SER A 162 -12.18 -7.20 6.41
C SER A 162 -11.53 -5.89 6.87
N LEU A 163 -10.96 -5.89 8.07
CA LEU A 163 -10.20 -4.77 8.61
C LEU A 163 -8.82 -5.26 9.04
N THR A 164 -7.78 -4.69 8.44
CA THR A 164 -6.38 -4.93 8.81
C THR A 164 -5.82 -3.64 9.38
N ILE A 165 -5.52 -3.63 10.68
CA ILE A 165 -4.86 -2.53 11.36
C ILE A 165 -3.38 -2.87 11.45
N ILE A 166 -2.56 -1.88 11.15
CA ILE A 166 -1.12 -2.05 11.02
C ILE A 166 -0.41 -1.01 11.86
N ASP A 167 0.36 -1.45 12.85
CA ASP A 167 1.29 -0.59 13.55
C ASP A 167 2.74 -0.93 13.19
N TRP A 168 3.40 0.02 12.54
CA TRP A 168 4.80 -0.09 12.14
C TRP A 168 5.70 0.93 12.85
N LYS A 169 5.18 1.70 13.81
CA LYS A 169 5.95 2.85 14.32
C LYS A 169 7.15 2.47 15.17
N LYS A 170 8.21 3.28 15.01
CA LYS A 170 9.44 3.24 15.82
C LYS A 170 9.11 3.65 17.26
N ARG A 171 9.78 3.00 18.22
CA ARG A 171 9.58 2.97 19.69
C ARG A 171 9.29 4.29 20.47
N ASN A 172 9.25 5.47 19.86
CA ASN A 172 9.32 6.75 20.59
C ASN A 172 8.18 7.75 20.31
N VAL A 173 7.13 7.38 19.58
CA VAL A 173 5.97 8.29 19.41
C VAL A 173 4.83 7.79 20.28
N SER A 174 4.67 8.40 21.45
CA SER A 174 3.44 8.28 22.24
C SER A 174 2.31 8.89 21.44
N TYR A 175 1.26 8.12 21.18
CA TYR A 175 0.01 8.64 20.66
C TYR A 175 -0.93 8.90 21.82
N PRO A 176 -1.33 10.15 22.07
CA PRO A 176 -2.27 10.45 23.14
C PRO A 176 -3.66 9.81 22.94
N ASP A 177 -3.97 9.27 21.74
CA ASP A 177 -5.31 8.83 21.35
C ASP A 177 -5.42 7.37 20.83
N HIS A 178 -4.46 6.49 21.08
CA HIS A 178 -4.55 5.05 20.72
C HIS A 178 -5.20 4.27 21.88
N PRO A 179 -6.21 3.35 21.74
CA PRO A 179 -6.86 2.68 20.60
C PRO A 179 -8.41 2.73 20.63
N ASP A 180 -9.03 3.72 21.28
CA ASP A 180 -10.48 3.76 21.52
C ASP A 180 -11.36 3.87 20.25
N TYR A 181 -10.74 4.03 19.07
CA TYR A 181 -11.45 4.17 17.80
C TYR A 181 -12.26 2.94 17.40
N VAL A 182 -11.80 1.74 17.75
CA VAL A 182 -12.57 0.52 17.44
C VAL A 182 -13.69 0.32 18.45
N LYS A 183 -13.49 0.71 19.72
CA LYS A 183 -14.40 0.45 20.86
C LYS A 183 -15.84 0.92 20.63
N ASN A 184 -16.03 1.92 19.78
CA ASN A 184 -17.33 2.54 19.53
C ASN A 184 -17.85 2.30 18.11
N MET A 185 -17.15 1.52 17.28
CA MET A 185 -17.54 1.34 15.89
C MET A 185 -18.44 0.12 15.73
N ALA A 186 -19.67 0.35 15.29
CA ALA A 186 -20.58 -0.74 14.90
C ALA A 186 -20.12 -1.32 13.56
N LEU A 187 -19.58 -2.54 13.59
CA LEU A 187 -19.05 -3.24 12.43
C LEU A 187 -19.83 -4.54 12.18
N PRO A 188 -21.13 -4.46 11.80
CA PRO A 188 -22.03 -5.61 11.77
C PRO A 188 -21.68 -6.64 10.69
N SER A 189 -20.87 -6.26 9.70
CA SER A 189 -20.46 -7.14 8.60
C SER A 189 -18.99 -7.59 8.68
N LEU A 190 -18.28 -7.24 9.76
CA LEU A 190 -16.87 -7.59 9.87
C LEU A 190 -16.70 -9.08 10.10
N GLU A 191 -16.10 -9.75 9.12
CA GLU A 191 -15.80 -11.18 9.10
C GLU A 191 -14.36 -11.45 9.53
N THR A 192 -13.45 -10.54 9.17
CA THR A 192 -12.01 -10.66 9.41
C THR A 192 -11.43 -9.42 10.04
N LEU A 193 -10.83 -9.56 11.21
CA LEU A 193 -10.02 -8.54 11.88
C LEU A 193 -8.55 -9.01 11.92
N ARG A 194 -7.63 -8.18 11.45
CA ARG A 194 -6.19 -8.44 11.53
C ARG A 194 -5.51 -7.28 12.24
N LEU A 195 -4.83 -7.57 13.33
CA LEU A 195 -4.03 -6.63 14.09
C LEU A 195 -2.57 -7.01 13.86
N LEU A 196 -1.88 -6.24 13.03
CA LEU A 196 -0.49 -6.49 12.66
C LEU A 196 0.41 -5.52 13.41
N ASP A 197 1.06 -6.03 14.44
CA ASP A 197 1.87 -5.25 15.34
C ASP A 197 3.28 -5.79 15.51
N ARG A 198 4.24 -4.88 15.65
CA ARG A 198 5.61 -5.25 16.03
C ARG A 198 5.96 -4.85 17.46
N HIS A 199 5.18 -3.95 18.07
CA HIS A 199 5.58 -3.23 19.28
C HIS A 199 4.46 -3.00 20.30
N PHE A 200 3.22 -3.41 20.06
CA PHE A 200 2.13 -3.24 21.04
C PHE A 200 2.37 -4.05 22.30
N PHE A 201 2.91 -3.37 23.31
CA PHE A 201 2.86 -3.82 24.69
C PHE A 201 1.60 -3.21 25.33
N GLY A 202 0.59 -4.04 25.58
CA GLY A 202 -0.43 -3.78 26.60
C GLY A 202 -1.81 -3.30 26.13
N SER A 203 -1.93 -2.15 25.45
CA SER A 203 -3.21 -1.41 25.46
C SER A 203 -4.15 -1.58 24.26
N GLY A 204 -3.75 -2.31 23.21
CA GLY A 204 -4.42 -2.22 21.89
C GLY A 204 -5.69 -2.99 21.71
N VAL A 205 -5.85 -4.02 22.53
CA VAL A 205 -6.96 -4.96 22.46
C VAL A 205 -8.04 -4.60 23.48
N GLU A 206 -7.70 -3.77 24.47
CA GLU A 206 -8.66 -3.25 25.42
C GLU A 206 -9.79 -2.57 24.64
N GLY A 207 -11.03 -2.95 24.96
CA GLY A 207 -12.32 -2.55 24.38
C GLY A 207 -12.72 -3.17 23.06
N LEU A 208 -12.00 -4.18 22.55
CA LEU A 208 -12.62 -5.08 21.56
C LEU A 208 -13.76 -5.89 22.19
N GLU A 209 -13.72 -6.12 23.50
CA GLU A 209 -14.79 -6.77 24.26
C GLU A 209 -16.13 -6.03 24.22
N THR A 210 -16.12 -4.71 24.00
CA THR A 210 -17.35 -3.92 23.89
C THR A 210 -17.84 -3.80 22.44
N CYS A 211 -17.07 -4.26 21.47
CA CYS A 211 -17.42 -4.14 20.06
C CYS A 211 -18.47 -5.20 19.68
N ASN A 212 -19.58 -4.76 19.09
CA ASN A 212 -20.56 -5.68 18.52
C ASN A 212 -20.10 -6.13 17.12
N LEU A 213 -19.51 -7.33 17.05
CA LEU A 213 -18.92 -7.90 15.83
C LEU A 213 -19.59 -9.25 15.47
N PRO A 214 -20.89 -9.28 15.16
CA PRO A 214 -21.68 -10.52 15.12
C PRO A 214 -21.23 -11.52 14.05
N LYS A 215 -20.51 -11.07 13.01
CA LYS A 215 -20.01 -11.92 11.92
C LYS A 215 -18.52 -12.24 12.02
N LEU A 216 -17.82 -11.79 13.06
CA LEU A 216 -16.38 -11.97 13.17
C LEU A 216 -16.08 -13.45 13.38
N HIS A 217 -15.34 -14.06 12.45
CA HIS A 217 -14.89 -15.46 12.57
C HIS A 217 -13.38 -15.62 12.33
N THR A 218 -12.69 -14.54 11.97
CA THR A 218 -11.24 -14.55 11.78
C THR A 218 -10.61 -13.39 12.53
N LEU A 219 -9.79 -13.70 13.54
CA LEU A 219 -9.02 -12.72 14.29
C LEU A 219 -7.53 -13.05 14.23
N VAL A 220 -6.78 -12.32 13.42
CA VAL A 220 -5.33 -12.52 13.29
C VAL A 220 -4.61 -11.45 14.11
N THR A 221 -3.74 -11.86 15.03
CA THR A 221 -2.95 -10.93 15.86
C THR A 221 -1.46 -11.26 15.73
N VAL A 222 -0.71 -10.43 15.03
CA VAL A 222 0.75 -10.58 14.96
C VAL A 222 1.36 -9.63 15.99
N GLY A 223 2.13 -10.15 16.95
CA GLY A 223 2.76 -9.38 18.03
C GLY A 223 2.52 -9.98 19.43
N PRO A 224 3.12 -9.40 20.49
CA PRO A 224 3.01 -9.90 21.87
C PRO A 224 1.63 -9.68 22.54
N CYS A 225 0.57 -9.40 21.78
CA CYS A 225 -0.71 -8.86 22.26
C CYS A 225 -1.70 -9.89 22.85
N ILE A 226 -1.25 -11.05 23.33
CA ILE A 226 -2.15 -12.21 23.56
C ILE A 226 -2.81 -12.24 24.94
N VAL A 227 -2.51 -11.29 25.84
CA VAL A 227 -2.94 -11.34 27.25
C VAL A 227 -4.47 -11.16 27.46
N PHE A 228 -5.24 -10.64 26.49
CA PHE A 228 -6.65 -10.25 26.69
C PHE A 228 -7.71 -10.98 25.84
N LEU A 229 -7.36 -12.13 25.25
CA LEU A 229 -8.28 -12.92 24.40
C LEU A 229 -9.48 -13.65 25.06
N PRO A 230 -9.58 -13.88 26.38
CA PRO A 230 -10.67 -14.69 26.95
C PRO A 230 -12.09 -14.18 26.69
N VAL A 231 -12.27 -12.86 26.52
CA VAL A 231 -13.60 -12.26 26.36
C VAL A 231 -14.15 -12.45 24.93
N LEU A 232 -13.29 -12.35 23.91
CA LEU A 232 -13.69 -12.54 22.50
C LEU A 232 -14.00 -14.02 22.17
N LEU A 233 -13.38 -14.95 22.89
CA LEU A 233 -13.58 -16.39 22.69
C LEU A 233 -14.99 -16.88 23.06
N LYS A 234 -15.71 -16.18 23.94
CA LYS A 234 -17.08 -16.56 24.34
C LYS A 234 -18.13 -16.28 23.27
N ALA A 235 -17.84 -15.40 22.31
CA ALA A 235 -18.83 -14.92 21.35
C ALA A 235 -18.81 -15.65 19.98
N HIS A 236 -17.79 -16.47 19.70
CA HIS A 236 -17.56 -16.98 18.34
C HIS A 236 -17.26 -18.49 18.31
N GLU A 237 -17.95 -19.22 17.43
CA GLU A 237 -17.80 -20.68 17.26
C GLU A 237 -16.45 -21.07 16.63
N THR A 238 -15.89 -20.20 15.80
CA THR A 238 -14.58 -20.42 15.15
C THR A 238 -13.75 -19.13 15.25
N LEU A 239 -12.74 -19.13 16.13
CA LEU A 239 -11.77 -18.05 16.22
C LEU A 239 -10.39 -18.59 15.85
N ARG A 240 -9.87 -18.17 14.70
CA ARG A 240 -8.51 -18.55 14.25
C ARG A 240 -7.48 -17.55 14.73
N LEU A 241 -6.78 -17.89 15.81
CA LEU A 241 -5.68 -17.09 16.34
C LEU A 241 -4.36 -17.52 15.70
N ARG A 242 -3.60 -16.56 15.19
CA ARG A 242 -2.25 -16.75 14.64
C ARG A 242 -1.32 -15.74 15.27
N GLY A 243 -0.39 -16.21 16.11
CA GLY A 243 0.64 -15.40 16.76
C GLY A 243 2.05 -15.90 16.42
N TYR A 244 3.03 -15.01 16.56
CA TYR A 244 4.46 -15.34 16.53
C TYR A 244 4.98 -15.26 17.97
N GLU A 245 5.71 -16.28 18.43
CA GLU A 245 6.37 -16.33 19.75
C GLU A 245 5.49 -15.96 20.96
N SER A 246 4.40 -16.71 21.15
CA SER A 246 3.49 -16.50 22.28
C SER A 246 3.45 -17.73 23.16
N SER A 247 3.91 -17.59 24.41
CA SER A 247 3.54 -18.50 25.49
C SER A 247 2.10 -18.19 25.90
N PHE A 248 1.16 -19.05 25.53
CA PHE A 248 -0.23 -18.95 26.00
C PHE A 248 -0.27 -19.37 27.47
N GLN A 249 -0.63 -18.46 28.37
CA GLN A 249 -1.05 -18.82 29.73
C GLN A 249 -2.55 -18.56 29.82
N PHE A 250 -3.33 -19.64 29.90
CA PHE A 250 -4.74 -19.55 30.26
C PHE A 250 -4.82 -19.40 31.77
N GLU A 251 -5.21 -18.22 32.24
CA GLU A 251 -5.53 -18.01 33.65
C GLU A 251 -6.85 -18.76 33.93
N GLN A 252 -6.76 -19.91 34.61
CA GLN A 252 -7.94 -20.56 35.17
C GLN A 252 -8.41 -19.71 36.34
N ASP A 253 -9.68 -19.28 36.29
CA ASP A 253 -10.34 -18.57 37.39
C ASP A 253 -10.26 -19.44 38.66
N PRO A 254 -9.49 -19.05 39.70
CA PRO A 254 -9.18 -19.91 40.84
C PRO A 254 -10.38 -20.17 41.77
N GLY A 255 -11.59 -19.74 41.41
CA GLY A 255 -12.82 -19.89 42.18
C GLY A 255 -13.87 -20.88 41.66
N SER A 256 -13.70 -21.49 40.47
CA SER A 256 -14.77 -22.34 39.88
C SER A 256 -14.55 -23.85 40.08
N VAL A 257 -14.76 -24.31 41.30
CA VAL A 257 -14.95 -25.75 41.57
C VAL A 257 -16.44 -26.07 41.51
N SER A 258 -16.91 -26.49 40.34
CA SER A 258 -18.03 -27.42 40.22
C SER A 258 -17.84 -28.28 38.98
N ASN A 259 -17.61 -29.57 39.20
CA ASN A 259 -17.64 -30.62 38.18
C ASN A 259 -18.99 -30.58 37.46
N GLY A 260 -18.99 -29.98 36.27
CA GLY A 260 -20.08 -30.00 35.32
C GLY A 260 -19.49 -29.67 33.96
N ASP A 261 -19.55 -30.62 33.04
CA ASP A 261 -18.97 -30.57 31.71
C ASP A 261 -19.28 -29.26 30.97
N LEU A 262 -18.36 -28.29 31.03
CA LEU A 262 -18.24 -27.27 30.00
C LEU A 262 -17.49 -27.92 28.83
N GLU A 263 -18.24 -28.63 27.97
CA GLU A 263 -17.80 -28.90 26.60
C GLU A 263 -17.58 -27.55 25.91
N MET A 264 -16.36 -27.04 25.93
CA MET A 264 -15.91 -25.99 25.01
C MET A 264 -15.95 -26.58 23.59
N LYS A 265 -17.09 -26.43 22.90
CA LYS A 265 -17.24 -26.75 21.46
C LYS A 265 -16.61 -25.71 20.53
N THR A 266 -15.87 -24.74 21.06
CA THR A 266 -15.15 -23.77 20.25
C THR A 266 -13.86 -24.42 19.75
N LEU A 267 -13.81 -24.75 18.46
CA LEU A 267 -12.61 -25.29 17.83
C LEU A 267 -11.59 -24.15 17.63
N VAL A 268 -10.82 -23.84 18.68
CA VAL A 268 -9.71 -22.89 18.60
C VAL A 268 -8.55 -23.59 17.90
N ARG A 269 -8.42 -23.36 16.60
CA ARG A 269 -7.24 -23.81 15.85
C ARG A 269 -6.11 -22.79 16.08
N LEU A 270 -5.26 -23.08 17.06
CA LEU A 270 -4.01 -22.37 17.26
C LEU A 270 -3.01 -22.82 16.19
N GLU A 271 -2.68 -21.94 15.26
CA GLU A 271 -1.56 -22.15 14.34
C GLU A 271 -0.39 -21.33 14.84
N THR A 272 0.51 -21.98 15.59
CA THR A 272 1.78 -21.40 15.99
C THR A 272 2.79 -21.59 14.86
N PHE A 273 3.45 -20.51 14.46
CA PHE A 273 4.57 -20.57 13.54
C PHE A 273 5.86 -20.43 14.34
N HIS A 274 6.69 -21.46 14.32
CA HIS A 274 8.05 -21.37 14.82
C HIS A 274 8.92 -20.72 13.74
N CYS A 275 9.30 -19.45 13.94
CA CYS A 275 10.46 -18.92 13.23
C CYS A 275 11.70 -19.58 13.83
N THR A 276 12.47 -20.30 13.04
CA THR A 276 13.76 -20.84 13.48
C THR A 276 14.73 -19.69 13.76
N PRO A 277 15.46 -19.71 14.88
CA PRO A 277 16.32 -18.61 15.32
C PRO A 277 17.49 -18.25 14.37
N GLU A 278 17.74 -19.04 13.32
CA GLU A 278 18.80 -18.79 12.33
C GLU A 278 18.57 -17.52 11.47
N MET A 279 17.39 -16.88 11.53
CA MET A 279 17.13 -15.59 10.87
C MET A 279 17.27 -14.37 11.79
N CYS A 280 17.62 -14.55 13.07
CA CYS A 280 17.89 -13.46 14.01
C CYS A 280 19.39 -13.38 14.32
N VAL A 281 20.14 -12.62 13.50
CA VAL A 281 21.52 -12.25 13.86
C VAL A 281 21.45 -11.26 15.03
N THR A 282 21.71 -11.76 16.24
CA THR A 282 22.01 -10.91 17.40
C THR A 282 23.38 -10.26 17.20
N SER A 283 23.37 -8.97 16.87
CA SER A 283 24.57 -8.15 16.77
C SER A 283 25.10 -7.79 18.17
N THR A 284 26.14 -8.49 18.62
CA THR A 284 27.10 -7.91 19.55
C THR A 284 28.47 -7.95 18.87
N THR A 285 28.95 -6.77 18.48
CA THR A 285 30.30 -6.46 17.95
C THR A 285 30.57 -6.83 16.48
N ILE A 286 30.38 -5.88 15.55
CA ILE A 286 31.02 -5.88 14.21
C ILE A 286 31.53 -4.46 13.88
N PRO A 287 32.71 -4.30 13.23
CA PRO A 287 33.39 -3.02 13.04
C PRO A 287 32.71 -2.09 12.03
N ARG A 288 32.98 -0.78 12.16
CA ARG A 288 32.64 0.30 11.22
C ARG A 288 33.21 0.03 9.81
N ALA A 289 32.50 -0.70 8.94
CA ALA A 289 32.85 -0.72 7.52
C ALA A 289 31.74 -1.20 6.54
N TRP A 290 30.45 -1.20 6.86
CA TRP A 290 29.42 -1.50 5.84
C TRP A 290 28.17 -0.65 6.04
N ARG A 291 27.99 0.38 5.19
CA ARG A 291 26.69 1.05 5.01
C ARG A 291 25.86 0.20 4.05
N TYR A 292 24.82 -0.46 4.54
CA TYR A 292 23.78 -1.06 3.70
C TYR A 292 22.62 -0.08 3.53
N SER A 293 22.17 0.10 2.28
CA SER A 293 20.99 0.88 1.92
C SER A 293 19.70 0.10 2.21
N GLU A 294 18.64 0.83 2.54
CA GLU A 294 17.29 0.40 2.99
C GLU A 294 16.47 -0.48 2.01
N THR A 295 17.08 -1.07 0.99
CA THR A 295 16.40 -1.81 -0.09
C THR A 295 16.20 -3.31 0.15
N SER A 296 16.75 -3.89 1.22
CA SER A 296 16.88 -5.37 1.31
C SER A 296 15.73 -6.13 1.99
N LEU A 297 14.67 -5.47 2.50
CA LEU A 297 13.50 -6.18 3.06
C LEU A 297 12.40 -6.50 2.04
N LEU A 298 12.57 -6.10 0.78
CA LEU A 298 11.71 -6.51 -0.35
C LEU A 298 12.28 -7.72 -1.13
N GLY A 299 13.41 -8.28 -0.69
CA GLY A 299 14.14 -9.34 -1.39
C GLY A 299 13.59 -10.76 -1.24
N LEU A 300 12.64 -11.01 -0.32
CA LEU A 300 12.12 -12.36 -0.05
C LEU A 300 10.94 -12.79 -0.95
N TYR A 301 10.59 -12.01 -1.98
CA TYR A 301 9.42 -12.28 -2.85
C TYR A 301 9.70 -12.10 -4.36
N LYS A 302 10.96 -12.06 -4.80
CA LYS A 302 11.32 -11.74 -6.21
C LYS A 302 11.82 -12.90 -7.07
N ASP A 303 11.87 -14.13 -6.58
CA ASP A 303 12.36 -15.27 -7.35
C ASP A 303 11.25 -16.04 -8.10
N ALA A 304 10.52 -15.33 -8.96
CA ALA A 304 9.71 -15.94 -10.01
C ALA A 304 10.18 -15.41 -11.39
N PRO A 305 10.79 -16.25 -12.23
CA PRO A 305 11.44 -15.81 -13.46
C PRO A 305 10.42 -15.77 -14.61
N PHE A 306 9.63 -14.72 -14.70
CA PHE A 306 8.91 -14.37 -15.93
C PHE A 306 8.86 -12.86 -16.04
N TRP A 307 8.98 -12.32 -17.25
CA TRP A 307 9.03 -10.89 -17.63
C TRP A 307 10.43 -10.23 -17.66
N ARG A 308 11.24 -10.64 -18.65
CA ARG A 308 12.06 -9.71 -19.45
C ARG A 308 11.69 -9.90 -20.92
N ASN A 309 11.06 -8.89 -21.51
CA ASN A 309 11.13 -8.47 -22.91
C ASN A 309 10.42 -7.12 -23.04
#